data_AF-A0A8T4Q9S6-F1
#
_entry.id   AF-A0A8T4Q9S6-F1
#
_cell.length_a   1.000
_cell.length_b   1.000
_cell.length_c   1.000
_cell.angle_alpha   90.00
_cell.angle_beta   90.00
_cell.angle_gamma   90.00
#
_symmetry.space_group_name_H-M   'P 1'
#
loop_
_entity.id
_entity.type
_entity.pdbx_description
1 polymer ?
#
loop_
_entity_poly.entity_id
_entity_poly.type
_entity_poly.pdbx_seq_one_letter_code
_entity_poly.pdbx_strand_id
1 'polypeptide(L)'
;MFRRIIKFGDSSHVISLPKKWIDKNNLKKGDLVVCNEETNELRILPHIADFKQNAKEITITLTENDKGRVKHKISSAYVNNYGLINIIADDLLIFVQEIRIATSNLMALEIIQQTSKKIVLKDFLDIKEISIIDTIRRIDLILLSISEDVLKSLSGFDLLEGIKQKEMDVNRLSFLLWKVLKKCSDNKVRQILDVTHDEVLFYWDIVLNLERIADNFKRLPRYVDGKLSDLKVEFVKDLIEIYKLIMKAFYKSDLDIAVKIKEEIKEMFINSEKVFSGHGNSIMSEKIKNILQGTSNIATQIILFPSEKRY
;
A
#
# COMPACT_ATOMS: atom_id res chain seq x y z
N MET A 1 4.58 -11.26 -35.50
CA MET A 1 5.52 -11.91 -36.45
C MET A 1 5.63 -13.35 -36.04
N PHE A 2 5.34 -14.30 -36.93
CA PHE A 2 5.40 -15.72 -36.60
C PHE A 2 6.82 -16.27 -36.77
N ARG A 3 7.14 -17.28 -35.94
CA ARG A 3 8.41 -17.99 -35.94
C ARG A 3 8.12 -19.47 -35.88
N ARG A 4 8.87 -20.26 -36.64
CA ARG A 4 8.77 -21.72 -36.61
C ARG A 4 9.74 -22.25 -35.57
N ILE A 5 9.31 -23.29 -34.88
CA ILE A 5 10.17 -24.10 -34.03
C ILE A 5 11.00 -25.02 -34.94
N ILE A 6 12.30 -25.08 -34.70
CA ILE A 6 13.24 -25.92 -35.44
C ILE A 6 13.79 -26.96 -34.47
N LYS A 7 13.69 -28.24 -34.81
CA LYS A 7 14.28 -29.31 -34.00
C LYS A 7 15.81 -29.21 -34.04
N PHE A 8 16.46 -29.26 -32.88
CA PHE A 8 17.92 -29.20 -32.76
C PHE A 8 18.41 -30.31 -31.82
N GLY A 9 18.94 -31.39 -32.39
CA GLY A 9 19.19 -32.62 -31.64
C GLY A 9 17.89 -33.33 -31.23
N ASP A 10 18.01 -34.35 -30.37
CA ASP A 10 16.88 -35.22 -30.03
C ASP A 10 15.97 -34.65 -28.93
N SER A 11 16.52 -33.82 -28.03
CA SER A 11 15.83 -33.33 -26.84
C SER A 11 15.62 -31.82 -26.82
N SER A 12 16.01 -31.08 -27.87
CA SER A 12 15.93 -29.61 -27.85
C SER A 12 15.35 -29.02 -29.14
N HIS A 13 14.80 -27.83 -29.00
CA HIS A 13 14.22 -27.06 -30.09
C HIS A 13 14.73 -25.62 -30.03
N VAL A 14 14.82 -24.99 -31.20
CA VAL A 14 15.34 -23.62 -31.36
C VAL A 14 14.28 -22.77 -32.05
N ILE A 15 14.18 -21.51 -31.62
CA ILE A 15 13.36 -20.47 -32.23
C ILE A 15 14.24 -19.27 -32.58
N SER A 16 14.01 -18.64 -33.74
CA SER A 16 14.79 -17.46 -34.12
C SER A 16 14.26 -16.18 -33.48
N LEU A 17 15.13 -15.48 -32.75
CA LEU A 17 14.79 -14.21 -32.10
C LEU A 17 14.68 -13.06 -33.12
N PRO A 18 13.82 -12.05 -32.90
CA PRO A 18 13.72 -10.90 -33.80
C PRO A 18 15.01 -10.08 -33.83
N LYS A 19 15.56 -9.81 -35.02
CA LYS A 19 16.79 -9.01 -35.19
C LYS A 19 16.70 -7.64 -34.50
N LYS A 20 15.58 -6.92 -34.66
CA LYS A 20 15.36 -5.62 -33.97
C LYS A 20 15.47 -5.72 -32.44
N TRP A 21 15.07 -6.84 -31.85
CA TRP A 21 15.17 -7.06 -30.41
C TRP A 21 16.61 -7.38 -29.99
N ILE A 22 17.33 -8.18 -30.78
CA ILE A 22 18.77 -8.43 -30.60
C ILE A 22 19.55 -7.11 -30.63
N ASP A 23 19.33 -6.29 -31.66
CA ASP A 23 19.99 -4.99 -31.83
C ASP A 23 19.66 -4.04 -30.67
N LYS A 24 18.39 -3.95 -30.27
CA LYS A 24 17.94 -3.08 -29.15
C LYS A 24 18.60 -3.44 -27.82
N ASN A 25 18.89 -4.72 -27.59
CA ASN A 25 19.49 -5.19 -26.35
C ASN A 25 21.01 -5.40 -26.47
N ASN A 26 21.64 -4.97 -27.58
CA ASN A 26 23.06 -5.13 -27.87
C ASN A 26 23.58 -6.58 -27.73
N LEU A 27 22.72 -7.56 -28.02
CA LEU A 27 23.06 -8.97 -27.91
C LEU A 27 23.89 -9.43 -29.11
N LYS A 28 24.87 -10.28 -28.83
CA LYS A 28 25.78 -10.88 -29.81
C LYS A 28 25.67 -12.40 -29.78
N LYS A 29 26.21 -13.04 -30.81
CA LYS A 29 26.31 -14.50 -30.88
C LYS A 29 27.10 -15.00 -29.66
N GLY A 30 26.52 -15.93 -28.91
CA GLY A 30 27.13 -16.52 -27.71
C GLY A 30 26.69 -15.86 -26.40
N ASP A 31 26.00 -14.72 -26.47
CA ASP A 31 25.42 -14.11 -25.26
C ASP A 31 24.30 -14.99 -24.71
N LEU A 32 24.26 -15.09 -23.39
CA LEU A 32 23.23 -15.83 -22.69
C LEU A 32 21.90 -15.05 -22.69
N VAL A 33 20.80 -15.79 -22.65
CA VAL A 33 19.46 -15.26 -22.45
C VAL A 33 18.77 -16.06 -21.35
N VAL A 34 17.90 -15.40 -20.59
CA VAL A 34 17.07 -16.05 -19.59
C VAL A 34 15.73 -16.41 -20.23
N CYS A 35 15.33 -17.67 -20.11
CA CYS A 35 14.04 -18.17 -20.56
C CYS A 35 13.18 -18.46 -19.33
N ASN A 36 12.10 -17.70 -19.15
CA ASN A 36 11.12 -17.91 -18.10
C ASN A 36 9.87 -18.55 -18.69
N GLU A 37 9.53 -19.74 -18.22
CA GLU A 37 8.31 -20.45 -18.59
C GLU A 37 7.21 -20.17 -17.54
N GLU A 38 6.05 -19.76 -18.03
CA GLU A 38 4.77 -19.71 -17.30
C GLU A 38 3.81 -20.72 -17.95
N THR A 39 2.66 -21.00 -17.33
CA THR A 39 1.74 -22.10 -17.70
C THR A 39 1.45 -22.23 -19.20
N ASN A 40 1.40 -21.12 -19.96
CA ASN A 40 1.25 -21.12 -21.42
C ASN A 40 2.15 -20.08 -22.13
N GLU A 41 3.18 -19.55 -21.46
CA GLU A 41 4.03 -18.50 -22.03
C GLU A 41 5.52 -18.81 -21.84
N LEU A 42 6.33 -18.51 -22.86
CA LEU A 42 7.79 -18.52 -22.75
C LEU A 42 8.31 -17.10 -22.98
N ARG A 43 8.87 -16.47 -21.93
CA ARG A 43 9.46 -15.12 -22.00
C ARG A 43 10.97 -15.20 -22.07
N ILE A 44 11.56 -14.51 -23.05
CA ILE A 44 13.01 -14.47 -23.27
C ILE A 44 13.53 -13.08 -22.92
N LEU A 45 14.54 -13.03 -22.06
CA LEU A 45 15.16 -11.81 -21.53
C LEU A 45 16.68 -11.86 -21.80
N PRO A 46 17.35 -10.72 -22.04
CA PRO A 46 18.81 -10.70 -22.11
C PRO A 46 19.42 -11.13 -20.77
N HIS A 47 20.42 -12.01 -20.77
CA HIS A 47 21.19 -12.27 -19.57
C HIS A 47 22.19 -11.12 -19.36
N ILE A 48 21.78 -10.15 -18.56
CA ILE A 48 22.69 -9.10 -18.11
C ILE A 48 23.43 -9.70 -16.91
N ALA A 49 24.70 -10.08 -17.11
CA ALA A 49 25.58 -10.63 -16.08
C ALA A 49 25.72 -9.69 -14.86
N ASP A 50 25.44 -8.40 -15.07
CA ASP A 50 25.36 -7.37 -14.05
C ASP A 50 23.93 -6.78 -13.93
N PHE A 51 22.90 -7.61 -13.77
CA PHE A 51 21.73 -7.15 -13.01
C PHE A 51 22.08 -7.09 -11.52
N LYS A 52 23.20 -6.45 -11.15
CA LYS A 52 23.14 -5.51 -10.04
C LYS A 52 22.05 -4.55 -10.49
N GLN A 53 20.85 -4.74 -9.98
CA GLN A 53 19.77 -3.79 -10.15
C GLN A 53 20.31 -2.50 -9.53
N ASN A 54 21.03 -1.69 -10.33
CA ASN A 54 21.56 -0.42 -9.88
C ASN A 54 20.34 0.29 -9.33
N ALA A 55 20.39 0.57 -8.02
CA ALA A 55 19.26 1.13 -7.31
C ALA A 55 18.77 2.33 -8.13
N LYS A 56 17.52 2.28 -8.57
CA LYS A 56 16.95 3.32 -9.41
C LYS A 56 17.18 4.65 -8.70
N GLU A 57 17.86 5.58 -9.36
CA GLU A 57 18.31 6.83 -8.74
C GLU A 57 17.46 8.00 -9.23
N ILE A 58 17.17 8.95 -8.35
CA ILE A 58 16.52 10.21 -8.69
C ILE A 58 17.18 11.36 -7.94
N THR A 59 17.23 12.53 -8.58
CA THR A 59 17.59 13.79 -7.95
C THR A 59 16.36 14.67 -7.83
N ILE A 60 16.07 15.10 -6.61
CA ILE A 60 15.00 16.02 -6.25
C ILE A 60 15.65 17.36 -5.91
N THR A 61 15.41 18.36 -6.76
CA THR A 61 15.78 19.75 -6.46
C THR A 61 14.63 20.41 -5.68
N LEU A 62 14.96 20.97 -4.52
CA LEU A 62 14.04 21.73 -3.69
C LEU A 62 14.31 23.22 -3.82
N THR A 63 13.23 23.99 -3.85
CA THR A 63 13.20 25.46 -3.83
C THR A 63 12.34 25.92 -2.65
N GLU A 64 12.38 27.19 -2.27
CA GLU A 64 11.54 27.71 -1.16
C GLU A 64 10.04 27.41 -1.34
N ASN A 65 9.57 27.35 -2.59
CA ASN A 65 8.20 27.00 -2.95
C ASN A 65 7.82 25.54 -2.67
N ASP A 66 8.78 24.71 -2.27
CA ASP A 66 8.58 23.31 -1.92
C ASP A 66 8.37 23.07 -0.42
N LYS A 67 8.37 24.12 0.42
CA LYS A 67 7.99 23.99 1.83
C LYS A 67 6.60 23.35 1.95
N GLY A 68 6.48 22.29 2.74
CA GLY A 68 5.25 21.51 2.89
C GLY A 68 4.98 20.52 1.73
N ARG A 69 5.83 20.47 0.70
CA ARG A 69 5.74 19.51 -0.42
C ARG A 69 6.84 18.45 -0.38
N VAL A 70 7.83 18.60 0.50
CA VAL A 70 8.99 17.70 0.58
C VAL A 70 8.54 16.27 0.89
N LYS A 71 7.60 16.11 1.84
CA LYS A 71 7.00 14.82 2.17
C LYS A 71 6.44 14.10 0.92
N HIS A 72 5.71 14.81 0.06
CA HIS A 72 5.12 14.22 -1.13
C HIS A 72 6.16 13.83 -2.18
N LYS A 73 7.19 14.66 -2.39
CA LYS A 73 8.29 14.34 -3.31
C LYS A 73 9.05 13.09 -2.86
N ILE A 74 9.39 12.99 -1.57
CA ILE A 74 10.09 11.82 -1.00
C ILE A 74 9.20 10.57 -1.06
N SER A 75 7.94 10.68 -0.61
CA SER A 75 7.01 9.54 -0.61
C SER A 75 6.74 9.02 -2.03
N SER A 76 6.63 9.93 -3.01
CA SER A 76 6.49 9.57 -4.42
C SER A 76 7.73 8.82 -4.92
N ALA A 77 8.94 9.32 -4.63
CA ALA A 77 10.17 8.63 -5.02
C ALA A 77 10.26 7.22 -4.37
N TYR A 78 9.90 7.12 -3.09
CA TYR A 78 9.88 5.86 -2.35
C TYR A 78 8.93 4.82 -2.98
N VAL A 79 7.66 5.17 -3.20
CA VAL A 79 6.67 4.26 -3.81
C VAL A 79 7.05 3.90 -5.25
N ASN A 80 7.72 4.80 -5.97
CA ASN A 80 8.24 4.53 -7.32
C ASN A 80 9.53 3.69 -7.35
N ASN A 81 9.90 3.08 -6.21
CA ASN A 81 11.04 2.18 -6.06
C ASN A 81 12.39 2.82 -6.46
N TYR A 82 12.56 4.12 -6.20
CA TYR A 82 13.89 4.74 -6.26
C TYR A 82 14.68 4.33 -5.03
N GLY A 83 15.74 3.55 -5.23
CA GLY A 83 16.58 3.04 -4.14
C GLY A 83 17.66 4.01 -3.69
N LEU A 84 17.95 5.05 -4.49
CA LEU A 84 18.77 6.20 -4.13
C LEU A 84 18.03 7.49 -4.48
N ILE A 85 17.84 8.36 -3.49
CA ILE A 85 17.16 9.65 -3.65
C ILE A 85 18.13 10.74 -3.21
N ASN A 86 18.67 11.47 -4.19
CA ASN A 86 19.46 12.66 -3.92
C ASN A 86 18.52 13.86 -3.76
N ILE A 87 18.68 14.62 -2.68
CA ILE A 87 17.95 15.85 -2.44
C ILE A 87 18.96 17.00 -2.42
N ILE A 88 18.74 17.99 -3.27
CA ILE A 88 19.59 19.18 -3.39
C ILE A 88 18.74 20.44 -3.28
N ALA A 89 19.31 21.50 -2.71
CA ALA A 89 18.70 22.83 -2.61
C ALA A 89 19.80 23.89 -2.44
N ASP A 90 19.46 25.15 -2.69
CA ASP A 90 20.38 26.27 -2.44
C ASP A 90 20.69 26.43 -0.94
N ASP A 91 19.66 26.30 -0.09
CA ASP A 91 19.81 26.14 1.37
C ASP A 91 19.03 24.91 1.85
N LEU A 92 19.77 23.83 2.08
CA LEU A 92 19.19 22.56 2.50
C LEU A 92 18.76 22.56 3.98
N LEU A 93 19.32 23.45 4.81
CA LEU A 93 19.09 23.48 6.26
C LEU A 93 17.62 23.73 6.59
N ILE A 94 16.94 24.53 5.76
CA ILE A 94 15.52 24.85 5.86
C ILE A 94 14.64 23.60 5.76
N PHE A 95 15.07 22.58 5.00
CA PHE A 95 14.29 21.38 4.73
C PHE A 95 14.68 20.18 5.59
N VAL A 96 15.79 20.22 6.34
CA VAL A 96 16.33 19.05 7.07
C VAL A 96 15.28 18.38 7.96
N GLN A 97 14.51 19.16 8.72
CA GLN A 97 13.50 18.61 9.62
C GLN A 97 12.32 17.98 8.85
N GLU A 98 11.87 18.63 7.77
CA GLU A 98 10.80 18.08 6.93
C GLU A 98 11.26 16.77 6.24
N ILE A 99 12.52 16.73 5.77
CA ILE A 99 13.14 15.52 5.20
C ILE A 99 13.24 14.41 6.25
N ARG A 100 13.67 14.71 7.48
CA ARG A 100 13.77 13.72 8.57
C ARG A 100 12.41 13.13 8.92
N ILE A 101 11.38 13.97 9.08
CA ILE A 101 10.01 13.53 9.37
C ILE A 101 9.44 12.73 8.20
N ALA A 102 9.67 13.15 6.96
CA ALA A 102 9.24 12.40 5.78
C ALA A 102 9.92 11.03 5.70
N THR A 103 11.21 10.96 6.01
CA THR A 103 12.02 9.74 5.95
C THR A 103 11.63 8.76 7.06
N SER A 104 11.44 9.21 8.30
CA SER A 104 11.06 8.34 9.43
C SER A 104 9.70 7.64 9.22
N ASN A 105 8.84 8.21 8.39
CA ASN A 105 7.55 7.66 8.00
C ASN A 105 7.61 6.63 6.87
N LEU A 106 8.80 6.24 6.39
CA LEU A 106 8.97 5.29 5.29
C LEU A 106 9.92 4.17 5.70
N MET A 107 9.46 2.92 5.63
CA MET A 107 10.24 1.77 6.10
C MET A 107 11.46 1.52 5.23
N ALA A 108 12.60 1.25 5.88
CA ALA A 108 13.90 0.96 5.27
C ALA A 108 14.50 2.09 4.42
N LEU A 109 13.98 3.32 4.50
CA LEU A 109 14.57 4.48 3.85
C LEU A 109 15.38 5.28 4.89
N GLU A 110 16.68 5.43 4.66
CA GLU A 110 17.59 6.07 5.63
C GLU A 110 18.44 7.16 4.99
N ILE A 111 18.75 8.20 5.77
CA ILE A 111 19.70 9.25 5.36
C ILE A 111 21.12 8.68 5.49
N ILE A 112 21.80 8.43 4.38
CA ILE A 112 23.18 7.91 4.36
C ILE A 112 24.24 8.99 4.18
N GLN A 113 23.85 10.17 3.72
CA GLN A 113 24.74 11.31 3.56
C GLN A 113 23.95 12.59 3.80
N GLN A 114 24.53 13.52 4.57
CA GLN A 114 23.99 14.85 4.78
C GLN A 114 25.14 15.87 4.74
N THR A 115 25.06 16.82 3.82
CA THR A 115 25.92 17.99 3.71
C THR A 115 25.07 19.26 3.64
N SER A 116 25.69 20.44 3.61
CA SER A 116 24.97 21.71 3.46
C SER A 116 24.21 21.86 2.12
N LYS A 117 24.60 21.10 1.09
CA LYS A 117 24.03 21.20 -0.27
C LYS A 117 23.31 19.94 -0.74
N LYS A 118 23.48 18.81 -0.04
CA LYS A 118 22.98 17.50 -0.49
C LYS A 118 22.61 16.59 0.67
N ILE A 119 21.44 15.98 0.60
CA ILE A 119 21.05 14.80 1.39
C ILE A 119 20.89 13.62 0.44
N VAL A 120 21.34 12.43 0.86
CA VAL A 120 21.11 11.18 0.14
C VAL A 120 20.31 10.25 1.02
N LEU A 121 19.14 9.85 0.52
CA LEU A 121 18.34 8.78 1.10
C LEU A 121 18.63 7.49 0.35
N LYS A 122 18.81 6.39 1.08
CA LYS A 122 19.00 5.05 0.52
C LYS A 122 17.96 4.10 1.08
N ASP A 123 17.38 3.32 0.19
CA ASP A 123 16.47 2.24 0.50
C ASP A 123 17.24 0.94 0.76
N PHE A 124 16.94 0.30 1.88
CA PHE A 124 17.56 -0.94 2.33
C PHE A 124 16.58 -2.13 2.34
N LEU A 125 15.38 -1.97 1.78
CA LEU A 125 14.36 -3.01 1.79
C LEU A 125 14.80 -4.28 1.04
N ASP A 126 14.87 -5.41 1.74
CA ASP A 126 14.88 -6.73 1.11
C ASP A 126 13.44 -7.23 0.94
N ILE A 127 13.04 -7.46 -0.31
CA ILE A 127 11.67 -7.89 -0.62
C ILE A 127 11.38 -9.33 -0.18
N LYS A 128 12.41 -10.16 -0.02
CA LYS A 128 12.25 -11.57 0.40
C LYS A 128 11.77 -11.71 1.84
N GLU A 129 11.97 -10.68 2.65
CA GLU A 129 11.57 -10.66 4.06
C GLU A 129 10.14 -10.14 4.25
N ILE A 130 9.46 -9.74 3.17
CA ILE A 130 8.14 -9.11 3.25
C ILE A 130 7.03 -10.11 2.93
N SER A 131 6.11 -10.26 3.89
CA SER A 131 4.83 -10.96 3.70
C SER A 131 3.71 -9.92 3.53
N ILE A 132 3.01 -9.95 2.40
CA ILE A 132 1.90 -9.02 2.12
C ILE A 132 0.75 -9.24 3.13
N ILE A 133 0.35 -10.50 3.33
CA ILE A 133 -0.76 -10.86 4.22
C ILE A 133 -0.45 -10.52 5.67
N ASP A 134 0.75 -10.83 6.18
CA ASP A 134 1.09 -10.51 7.56
C ASP A 134 1.21 -9.01 7.79
N THR A 135 1.66 -8.26 6.77
CA THR A 135 1.68 -6.79 6.84
C THR A 135 0.26 -6.21 6.87
N ILE A 136 -0.67 -6.76 6.09
CA ILE A 136 -2.11 -6.41 6.17
C ILE A 136 -2.67 -6.76 7.55
N ARG A 137 -2.34 -7.94 8.10
CA ARG A 137 -2.74 -8.35 9.46
C ARG A 137 -2.23 -7.41 10.53
N ARG A 138 -1.00 -6.90 10.40
CA ARG A 138 -0.47 -5.86 11.30
C ARG A 138 -1.24 -4.55 11.18
N ILE A 139 -1.59 -4.12 9.96
CA ILE A 139 -2.44 -2.94 9.75
C ILE A 139 -3.78 -3.12 10.46
N ASP A 140 -4.44 -4.26 10.26
CA ASP A 140 -5.73 -4.59 10.89
C ASP A 140 -5.66 -4.51 12.42
N LEU A 141 -4.67 -5.16 13.03
CA LEU A 141 -4.50 -5.13 14.50
C LEU A 141 -4.29 -3.72 15.04
N ILE A 142 -3.50 -2.89 14.35
CA ILE A 142 -3.30 -1.49 14.73
C ILE A 142 -4.60 -0.71 14.57
N LEU A 143 -5.35 -0.95 13.49
CA LEU A 143 -6.62 -0.28 13.22
C LEU A 143 -7.70 -0.64 14.26
N LEU A 144 -7.76 -1.90 14.68
CA LEU A 144 -8.61 -2.31 15.81
C LEU A 144 -8.21 -1.56 17.08
N SER A 145 -6.92 -1.47 17.37
CA SER A 145 -6.42 -0.69 18.52
C SER A 145 -6.75 0.80 18.43
N ILE A 146 -6.68 1.40 17.22
CA ILE A 146 -7.12 2.78 16.97
C ILE A 146 -8.61 2.90 17.26
N SER A 147 -9.43 1.96 16.80
CA SER A 147 -10.88 2.00 16.96
C SER A 147 -11.32 1.93 18.43
N GLU A 148 -10.62 1.15 19.25
CA GLU A 148 -10.83 1.09 20.70
C GLU A 148 -10.47 2.41 21.39
N ASP A 149 -9.35 3.02 21.02
CA ASP A 149 -8.96 4.31 21.57
C ASP A 149 -9.89 5.44 21.10
N VAL A 150 -10.42 5.36 19.88
CA VAL A 150 -11.48 6.26 19.41
C VAL A 150 -12.71 6.13 20.29
N LEU A 151 -13.21 4.92 20.59
CA LEU A 151 -14.37 4.73 21.48
C LEU A 151 -14.15 5.34 22.87
N LYS A 152 -12.96 5.12 23.46
CA LYS A 152 -12.58 5.76 24.72
C LYS A 152 -12.55 7.28 24.57
N SER A 153 -11.97 7.80 23.50
CA SER A 153 -11.87 9.24 23.29
C SER A 153 -13.24 9.91 23.15
N LEU A 154 -14.16 9.28 22.40
CA LEU A 154 -15.56 9.70 22.29
C LEU A 154 -16.32 9.63 23.62
N SER A 155 -15.81 8.86 24.59
CA SER A 155 -16.34 8.75 25.95
C SER A 155 -15.74 9.77 26.93
N GLY A 156 -14.82 10.63 26.47
CA GLY A 156 -14.23 11.74 27.24
C GLY A 156 -12.75 11.60 27.61
N PHE A 157 -12.05 10.57 27.13
CA PHE A 157 -10.60 10.40 27.39
C PHE A 157 -9.76 11.15 26.33
N ASP A 158 -8.68 11.83 26.75
CA ASP A 158 -7.75 12.45 25.79
C ASP A 158 -6.70 11.43 25.31
N LEU A 159 -6.98 10.79 24.16
CA LEU A 159 -6.12 9.81 23.52
C LEU A 159 -5.69 10.23 22.11
N LEU A 160 -5.89 11.50 21.74
CA LEU A 160 -5.73 11.98 20.36
C LEU A 160 -4.30 11.80 19.82
N GLU A 161 -3.28 12.06 20.65
CA GLU A 161 -1.89 11.89 20.22
C GLU A 161 -1.51 10.40 20.06
N GLY A 162 -2.01 9.52 20.95
CA GLY A 162 -1.81 8.08 20.83
C GLY A 162 -2.46 7.51 19.56
N ILE A 163 -3.69 7.93 19.26
CA ILE A 163 -4.40 7.57 18.02
C ILE A 163 -3.62 8.03 16.79
N LYS A 164 -3.08 9.25 16.82
CA LYS A 164 -2.28 9.80 15.72
C LYS A 164 -0.98 9.03 15.50
N GLN A 165 -0.28 8.62 16.56
CA GLN A 165 0.93 7.82 16.44
C GLN A 165 0.65 6.44 15.82
N LYS A 166 -0.40 5.76 16.29
CA LYS A 166 -0.83 4.47 15.73
C LYS A 166 -1.24 4.59 14.25
N GLU A 167 -1.92 5.66 13.88
CA GLU A 167 -2.28 5.90 12.48
C GLU A 167 -1.05 6.20 11.60
N MET A 168 0.00 6.82 12.15
CA MET A 168 1.28 6.92 11.45
C MET A 168 1.89 5.55 11.18
N ASP A 169 1.76 4.59 12.09
CA ASP A 169 2.22 3.21 11.86
C ASP A 169 1.41 2.50 10.77
N VAL A 170 0.10 2.70 10.70
CA VAL A 170 -0.73 2.25 9.57
C VAL A 170 -0.21 2.83 8.26
N ASN A 171 0.03 4.14 8.21
CA ASN A 171 0.56 4.80 7.02
C ASN A 171 1.91 4.20 6.59
N ARG A 172 2.83 3.96 7.53
CA ARG A 172 4.15 3.36 7.25
C ARG A 172 4.02 2.00 6.58
N LEU A 173 3.14 1.15 7.11
CA LEU A 173 2.87 -0.18 6.56
C LEU A 173 2.17 -0.10 5.18
N SER A 174 1.23 0.82 5.01
CA SER A 174 0.55 1.04 3.73
C SER A 174 1.51 1.52 2.63
N PHE A 175 2.40 2.46 2.93
CA PHE A 175 3.44 2.90 1.99
C PHE A 175 4.41 1.77 1.62
N LEU A 176 4.78 0.93 2.58
CA LEU A 176 5.59 -0.26 2.33
C LEU A 176 4.86 -1.21 1.35
N LEU A 177 3.58 -1.50 1.60
CA LEU A 177 2.80 -2.39 0.75
C LEU A 177 2.61 -1.83 -0.66
N TRP A 178 2.25 -0.55 -0.82
CA TRP A 178 2.14 0.05 -2.16
C TRP A 178 3.47 0.00 -2.92
N LYS A 179 4.59 0.22 -2.25
CA LYS A 179 5.91 0.08 -2.86
C LYS A 179 6.18 -1.35 -3.35
N VAL A 180 5.93 -2.33 -2.50
CA VAL A 180 6.12 -3.76 -2.78
C VAL A 180 5.21 -4.21 -3.91
N LEU A 181 3.92 -3.94 -3.81
CA LEU A 181 2.91 -4.26 -4.83
C LEU A 181 3.23 -3.60 -6.18
N LYS A 182 3.72 -2.36 -6.18
CA LYS A 182 4.18 -1.71 -7.42
C LYS A 182 5.40 -2.40 -8.02
N LYS A 183 6.32 -2.89 -7.17
CA LYS A 183 7.49 -3.68 -7.59
C LYS A 183 7.08 -5.03 -8.19
N CYS A 184 5.92 -5.58 -7.81
CA CYS A 184 5.30 -6.75 -8.45
C CYS A 184 4.88 -6.52 -9.91
N SER A 185 5.12 -5.35 -10.51
CA SER A 185 5.09 -5.22 -11.98
C SER A 185 6.14 -6.12 -12.63
N ASP A 186 7.27 -6.35 -11.95
CA ASP A 186 8.29 -7.33 -12.33
C ASP A 186 7.83 -8.75 -11.95
N ASN A 187 7.89 -9.66 -12.92
CA ASN A 187 7.51 -11.06 -12.72
C ASN A 187 8.36 -11.79 -11.67
N LYS A 188 9.67 -11.47 -11.60
CA LYS A 188 10.57 -12.10 -10.63
C LYS A 188 10.13 -11.78 -9.20
N VAL A 189 9.62 -10.57 -8.99
CA VAL A 189 9.13 -10.13 -7.68
C VAL A 189 7.83 -10.84 -7.32
N ARG A 190 6.90 -11.00 -8.28
CA ARG A 190 5.69 -11.80 -8.08
C ARG A 190 5.99 -13.25 -7.70
N GLN A 191 6.97 -13.88 -8.34
CA GLN A 191 7.42 -15.23 -8.00
C GLN A 191 8.04 -15.32 -6.60
N ILE A 192 8.84 -14.33 -6.19
CA ILE A 192 9.42 -14.28 -4.84
C ILE A 192 8.32 -14.17 -3.77
N LEU A 193 7.30 -13.38 -4.04
CA LEU A 193 6.21 -13.12 -3.09
C LEU A 193 5.03 -14.11 -3.21
N ASP A 194 5.12 -15.06 -4.14
CA ASP A 194 4.06 -16.02 -4.48
C ASP A 194 2.68 -15.37 -4.68
N VAL A 195 2.64 -14.33 -5.52
CA VAL A 195 1.38 -13.62 -5.85
C VAL A 195 1.15 -13.53 -7.35
N THR A 196 -0.11 -13.68 -7.75
CA THR A 196 -0.58 -13.48 -9.12
C THR A 196 -0.72 -11.99 -9.47
N HIS A 197 -0.93 -11.67 -10.75
CA HIS A 197 -1.17 -10.30 -11.18
C HIS A 197 -2.48 -9.73 -10.58
N ASP A 198 -3.53 -10.54 -10.55
CA ASP A 198 -4.84 -10.12 -10.03
C ASP A 198 -4.79 -9.90 -8.52
N GLU A 199 -4.06 -10.75 -7.79
CA GLU A 199 -3.84 -10.57 -6.35
C GLU A 199 -3.11 -9.28 -6.02
N VAL A 200 -2.18 -8.82 -6.89
CA VAL A 200 -1.51 -7.53 -6.70
C VAL A 200 -2.52 -6.38 -6.73
N LEU A 201 -3.47 -6.40 -7.68
CA LEU A 201 -4.52 -5.39 -7.78
C LEU A 201 -5.50 -5.47 -6.61
N PHE A 202 -5.88 -6.69 -6.23
CA PHE A 202 -6.74 -6.95 -5.07
C PHE A 202 -6.12 -6.39 -3.78
N TYR A 203 -4.87 -6.78 -3.46
CA TYR A 203 -4.20 -6.29 -2.26
C TYR A 203 -3.95 -4.78 -2.28
N TRP A 204 -3.71 -4.19 -3.46
CA TRP A 204 -3.60 -2.74 -3.59
C TRP A 204 -4.88 -2.04 -3.12
N ASP A 205 -6.05 -2.51 -3.56
CA ASP A 205 -7.33 -1.94 -3.17
C ASP A 205 -7.64 -2.17 -1.68
N ILE A 206 -7.33 -3.35 -1.15
CA ILE A 206 -7.49 -3.64 0.29
C ILE A 206 -6.68 -2.65 1.14
N VAL A 207 -5.39 -2.47 0.82
CA VAL A 207 -4.51 -1.54 1.56
C VAL A 207 -5.01 -0.10 1.46
N LEU A 208 -5.49 0.32 0.29
CA LEU A 208 -6.07 1.64 0.08
C LEU A 208 -7.29 1.88 0.97
N ASN A 209 -8.19 0.90 1.08
CA ASN A 209 -9.38 1.04 1.92
C ASN A 209 -9.03 0.99 3.42
N LEU A 210 -8.07 0.15 3.84
CA LEU A 210 -7.62 0.12 5.23
C LEU A 210 -6.99 1.45 5.69
N GLU A 211 -6.14 2.07 4.86
CA GLU A 211 -5.56 3.38 5.15
C GLU A 211 -6.63 4.46 5.26
N ARG A 212 -7.59 4.49 4.33
CA ARG A 212 -8.72 5.43 4.38
C ARG A 212 -9.58 5.23 5.62
N ILE A 213 -9.85 3.99 6.00
CA ILE A 213 -10.61 3.68 7.22
C ILE A 213 -9.86 4.21 8.45
N ALA A 214 -8.56 3.94 8.56
CA ALA A 214 -7.72 4.42 9.66
C ALA A 214 -7.70 5.96 9.76
N ASP A 215 -7.52 6.65 8.64
CA ASP A 215 -7.51 8.11 8.59
C ASP A 215 -8.86 8.72 8.98
N ASN A 216 -9.99 8.08 8.63
CA ASN A 216 -11.32 8.51 9.07
C ASN A 216 -11.55 8.22 10.57
N PHE A 217 -11.14 7.07 11.09
CA PHE A 217 -11.23 6.77 12.53
C PHE A 217 -10.45 7.79 13.36
N LYS A 218 -9.20 8.10 12.98
CA LYS A 218 -8.37 9.13 13.64
C LYS A 218 -9.04 10.50 13.74
N ARG A 219 -9.93 10.82 12.79
CA ARG A 219 -10.60 12.13 12.72
C ARG A 219 -11.88 12.20 13.55
N LEU A 220 -12.57 11.09 13.80
CA LEU A 220 -13.83 11.07 14.55
C LEU A 220 -13.76 11.84 15.88
N PRO A 221 -12.80 11.58 16.79
CA PRO A 221 -12.78 12.24 18.09
C PRO A 221 -12.40 13.73 18.03
N ARG A 222 -11.91 14.23 16.88
CA ARG A 222 -11.52 15.66 16.72
C ARG A 222 -12.72 16.59 16.55
N TYR A 223 -13.91 16.04 16.31
CA TYR A 223 -15.14 16.79 16.08
C TYR A 223 -16.13 16.69 17.24
N VAL A 224 -15.64 16.30 18.42
CA VAL A 224 -16.45 16.14 19.62
C VAL A 224 -15.85 17.02 20.72
N ASP A 225 -16.66 17.95 21.22
CA ASP A 225 -16.37 18.70 22.44
C ASP A 225 -16.92 17.91 23.63
N GLY A 226 -16.06 17.10 24.27
CA GLY A 226 -16.42 16.30 25.45
C GLY A 226 -16.98 14.91 25.14
N LYS A 227 -17.92 14.43 25.96
CA LYS A 227 -18.49 13.08 25.84
C LYS A 227 -19.68 13.05 24.87
N LEU A 228 -19.68 12.11 23.92
CA LEU A 228 -20.84 11.84 23.08
C LEU A 228 -21.99 11.17 23.84
N SER A 229 -23.22 11.38 23.36
CA SER A 229 -24.38 10.62 23.83
C SER A 229 -24.19 9.12 23.65
N ASP A 230 -24.68 8.31 24.59
CA ASP A 230 -24.51 6.85 24.55
C ASP A 230 -25.03 6.23 23.24
N LEU A 231 -26.13 6.75 22.67
CA LEU A 231 -26.65 6.33 21.35
C LEU A 231 -25.60 6.43 20.23
N LYS A 232 -24.82 7.51 20.20
CA LYS A 232 -23.79 7.73 19.17
C LYS A 232 -22.56 6.85 19.42
N VAL A 233 -22.22 6.61 20.68
CA VAL A 233 -21.13 5.70 21.04
C VAL A 233 -21.48 4.26 20.66
N GLU A 234 -22.72 3.81 20.92
CA GLU A 234 -23.21 2.51 20.48
C GLU A 234 -23.15 2.36 18.95
N PHE A 235 -23.55 3.40 18.20
CA PHE A 235 -23.42 3.35 16.73
C PHE A 235 -21.97 3.14 16.28
N VAL A 236 -21.00 3.79 16.93
CA VAL A 236 -19.58 3.60 16.59
C VAL A 236 -19.08 2.21 16.99
N LYS A 237 -19.62 1.60 18.05
CA LYS A 237 -19.34 0.20 18.39
C LYS A 237 -19.84 -0.74 17.30
N ASP A 238 -21.08 -0.56 16.84
CA ASP A 238 -21.66 -1.35 15.74
C ASP A 238 -20.82 -1.24 14.47
N LEU A 239 -20.34 -0.03 14.16
CA LEU A 239 -19.44 0.22 13.03
C LEU A 239 -18.14 -0.60 13.13
N ILE A 240 -17.56 -0.67 14.32
CA ILE A 240 -16.33 -1.43 14.60
C ILE A 240 -16.58 -2.93 14.50
N GLU A 241 -17.73 -3.42 14.97
CA GLU A 241 -18.11 -4.83 14.82
C GLU A 241 -18.30 -5.22 13.35
N ILE A 242 -18.94 -4.38 12.54
CA ILE A 242 -19.03 -4.58 11.09
C ILE A 242 -17.63 -4.65 10.45
N TYR A 243 -16.72 -3.76 10.83
CA TYR A 243 -15.34 -3.79 10.36
C TYR A 243 -14.63 -5.11 10.74
N LYS A 244 -14.76 -5.56 11.99
CA LYS A 244 -14.19 -6.85 12.44
C LYS A 244 -14.73 -8.02 11.63
N LEU A 245 -16.04 -8.05 11.39
CA LEU A 245 -16.67 -9.11 10.62
C LEU A 245 -16.17 -9.12 9.16
N ILE A 246 -15.93 -7.95 8.55
CA ILE A 246 -15.41 -7.93 7.18
C ILE A 246 -13.95 -8.39 7.10
N MET A 247 -13.13 -8.04 8.10
CA MET A 247 -11.75 -8.53 8.14
C MET A 247 -11.70 -10.03 8.42
N LYS A 248 -12.61 -10.55 9.24
CA LYS A 248 -12.79 -12.00 9.39
C LYS A 248 -13.17 -12.67 8.06
N ALA A 249 -14.07 -12.09 7.28
CA ALA A 249 -14.42 -12.58 5.95
C ALA A 249 -13.22 -12.52 4.99
N PHE A 250 -12.44 -11.44 5.03
CA PHE A 250 -11.22 -11.29 4.25
C PHE A 250 -10.23 -12.42 4.49
N TYR A 251 -9.93 -12.73 5.77
CA TYR A 251 -8.98 -13.79 6.13
C TYR A 251 -9.50 -15.20 5.88
N LYS A 252 -10.81 -15.41 5.88
CA LYS A 252 -11.42 -16.73 5.64
C LYS A 252 -11.85 -16.96 4.20
N SER A 253 -11.72 -15.95 3.32
CA SER A 253 -12.36 -15.93 2.00
C SER A 253 -13.86 -16.26 2.06
N ASP A 254 -14.55 -15.78 3.10
CA ASP A 254 -15.96 -16.12 3.36
C ASP A 254 -16.89 -15.15 2.61
N LEU A 255 -17.46 -15.64 1.50
CA LEU A 255 -18.33 -14.87 0.63
C LEU A 255 -19.67 -14.54 1.27
N ASP A 256 -20.23 -15.47 2.05
CA ASP A 256 -21.55 -15.32 2.65
C ASP A 256 -21.52 -14.20 3.69
N ILE A 257 -20.47 -14.15 4.51
CA ILE A 257 -20.27 -13.05 5.45
C ILE A 257 -20.11 -11.72 4.69
N ALA A 258 -19.32 -11.69 3.61
CA ALA A 258 -19.09 -10.46 2.85
C ALA A 258 -20.39 -9.91 2.20
N VAL A 259 -21.24 -10.79 1.64
CA VAL A 259 -22.53 -10.41 1.05
C VAL A 259 -23.47 -9.87 2.13
N LYS A 260 -23.60 -10.58 3.25
CA LYS A 260 -24.46 -10.17 4.37
C LYS A 260 -24.07 -8.79 4.92
N ILE A 261 -22.78 -8.58 5.20
CA ILE A 261 -22.28 -7.31 5.72
C ILE A 261 -22.55 -6.17 4.74
N LYS A 262 -22.45 -6.42 3.43
CA LYS A 262 -22.73 -5.38 2.42
C LYS A 262 -24.18 -4.89 2.46
N GLU A 263 -25.12 -5.73 2.85
CA GLU A 263 -26.51 -5.34 3.09
C GLU A 263 -26.65 -4.56 4.40
N GLU A 264 -26.06 -5.06 5.50
CA GLU A 264 -26.06 -4.38 6.81
C GLU A 264 -25.44 -2.96 6.72
N ILE A 265 -24.37 -2.78 5.93
CA ILE A 265 -23.74 -1.48 5.70
C ILE A 265 -24.71 -0.48 5.05
N LYS A 266 -25.58 -0.91 4.12
CA LYS A 266 -26.54 0.00 3.47
C LYS A 266 -27.54 0.54 4.49
N GLU A 267 -28.01 -0.30 5.39
CA GLU A 267 -28.92 0.10 6.46
C GLU A 267 -28.23 1.05 7.45
N MET A 268 -27.00 0.72 7.87
CA MET A 268 -26.20 1.59 8.73
C MET A 268 -25.92 2.95 8.09
N PHE A 269 -25.70 3.02 6.78
CA PHE A 269 -25.46 4.27 6.07
C PHE A 269 -26.67 5.21 6.15
N ILE A 270 -27.89 4.68 6.03
CA ILE A 270 -29.12 5.46 6.18
C ILE A 270 -29.30 5.90 7.64
N ASN A 271 -29.02 5.00 8.58
CA ASN A 271 -29.16 5.28 10.01
C ASN A 271 -28.12 6.29 10.52
N SER A 272 -26.92 6.34 9.93
CA SER A 272 -25.87 7.28 10.35
C SER A 272 -26.28 8.74 10.12
N GLU A 273 -27.07 9.05 9.09
CA GLU A 273 -27.60 10.40 8.89
C GLU A 273 -28.58 10.81 9.98
N LYS A 274 -29.45 9.89 10.39
CA LYS A 274 -30.45 10.13 11.44
C LYS A 274 -29.75 10.35 12.78
N VAL A 275 -28.82 9.47 13.14
CA VAL A 275 -28.12 9.48 14.44
C VAL A 275 -27.17 10.68 14.58
N PHE A 276 -26.53 11.11 13.50
CA PHE A 276 -25.57 12.21 13.49
C PHE A 276 -26.13 13.48 12.80
N SER A 277 -27.43 13.72 12.91
CA SER A 277 -28.06 14.97 12.45
C SER A 277 -27.76 16.16 13.37
N GLY A 278 -27.72 17.38 12.81
CA GLY A 278 -27.52 18.65 13.54
C GLY A 278 -26.21 19.40 13.25
N HIS A 279 -26.13 20.67 13.66
CA HIS A 279 -24.94 21.52 13.49
C HIS A 279 -23.74 20.92 14.24
N GLY A 280 -22.57 20.82 13.57
CA GLY A 280 -21.34 20.22 14.10
C GLY A 280 -21.20 18.70 13.88
N ASN A 281 -22.31 17.97 13.74
CA ASN A 281 -22.30 16.50 13.54
C ASN A 281 -22.17 16.06 12.06
N SER A 282 -22.29 16.99 11.11
CA SER A 282 -22.24 16.68 9.67
C SER A 282 -20.90 16.10 9.24
N ILE A 283 -19.79 16.63 9.76
CA ILE A 283 -18.44 16.14 9.45
C ILE A 283 -18.23 14.74 10.05
N MET A 284 -18.72 14.50 11.28
CA MET A 284 -18.63 13.19 11.91
C MET A 284 -19.43 12.14 11.11
N SER A 285 -20.65 12.50 10.67
CA SER A 285 -21.46 11.65 9.79
C SER A 285 -20.73 11.33 8.48
N GLU A 286 -20.06 12.30 7.87
CA GLU A 286 -19.24 12.10 6.68
C GLU A 286 -18.09 11.11 6.92
N LYS A 287 -17.35 11.23 8.05
CA LYS A 287 -16.26 10.29 8.37
C LYS A 287 -16.78 8.88 8.63
N ILE A 288 -17.92 8.74 9.31
CA ILE A 288 -18.59 7.44 9.50
C ILE A 288 -18.97 6.81 8.16
N LYS A 289 -19.58 7.60 7.26
CA LYS A 289 -19.93 7.13 5.91
C LYS A 289 -18.72 6.71 5.10
N ASN A 290 -17.59 7.42 5.23
CA ASN A 290 -16.34 7.03 4.56
C ASN A 290 -15.77 5.71 5.11
N ILE A 291 -15.89 5.46 6.43
CA ILE A 291 -15.52 4.17 7.03
C ILE A 291 -16.42 3.06 6.47
N LEU A 292 -17.74 3.25 6.51
CA LEU A 292 -18.72 2.30 5.96
C LEU A 292 -18.44 2.00 4.48
N GLN A 293 -18.14 3.04 3.68
CA GLN A 293 -17.81 2.88 2.27
C GLN A 293 -16.51 2.08 2.08
N GLY A 294 -15.46 2.36 2.86
CA GLY A 294 -14.21 1.60 2.84
C GLY A 294 -14.44 0.12 3.17
N THR A 295 -15.22 -0.16 4.20
CA THR A 295 -15.62 -1.53 4.59
C THR A 295 -16.43 -2.21 3.48
N SER A 296 -17.36 -1.50 2.85
CA SER A 296 -18.16 -2.01 1.71
C SER A 296 -17.31 -2.30 0.47
N ASN A 297 -16.27 -1.50 0.23
CA ASN A 297 -15.33 -1.74 -0.85
C ASN A 297 -14.54 -3.03 -0.58
N ILE A 298 -14.04 -3.24 0.64
CA ILE A 298 -13.37 -4.50 1.03
C ILE A 298 -14.31 -5.68 0.80
N ALA A 299 -15.58 -5.59 1.23
CA ALA A 299 -16.58 -6.62 0.98
C ALA A 299 -16.75 -6.92 -0.51
N THR A 300 -16.79 -5.87 -1.33
CA THR A 300 -16.91 -6.00 -2.78
C THR A 300 -15.69 -6.70 -3.39
N GLN A 301 -14.48 -6.39 -2.93
CA GLN A 301 -13.27 -7.08 -3.40
C GLN A 301 -13.28 -8.57 -3.03
N ILE A 302 -13.72 -8.92 -1.82
CA ILE A 302 -13.85 -10.33 -1.40
C ILE A 302 -14.82 -11.08 -2.32
N ILE A 303 -15.96 -10.46 -2.67
CA ILE A 303 -16.98 -11.06 -3.52
C ILE A 303 -16.52 -11.20 -4.98
N LEU A 304 -15.86 -10.18 -5.53
CA LEU A 304 -15.45 -10.15 -6.93
C LEU A 304 -14.19 -10.98 -7.21
N PHE A 305 -13.31 -11.11 -6.22
CA PHE A 305 -12.04 -11.82 -6.34
C PHE A 305 -11.91 -12.90 -5.24
N PRO A 306 -12.75 -13.95 -5.28
CA PRO A 306 -12.62 -15.07 -4.37
C PRO A 306 -11.27 -15.75 -4.59
N SER A 307 -10.48 -15.90 -3.53
CA SER A 307 -9.24 -16.67 -3.57
C SER A 307 -9.39 -17.92 -2.70
N GLU A 308 -9.08 -19.08 -3.27
CA GLU A 308 -9.03 -20.36 -2.56
C GLU A 308 -7.84 -20.46 -1.59
N LYS A 309 -6.84 -19.55 -1.68
CA LYS A 309 -5.58 -19.60 -0.95
C LYS A 309 -5.36 -18.39 -0.03
N ARG A 310 -6.22 -18.19 0.98
CA ARG A 310 -5.95 -17.23 2.06
C ARG A 310 -5.79 -17.95 3.39
N TYR A 311 -4.78 -18.81 3.52
CA TYR A 311 -4.47 -19.51 4.77
C TYR A 311 -2.98 -19.50 5.04
#